data_AF-A0A2S4LMB0-F1
#
_entry.id   AF-A0A2S4LMB0-F1
#
_cell.length_a   1.000
_cell.length_b   1.000
_cell.length_c   1.000
_cell.angle_alpha   90.00
_cell.angle_beta   90.00
_cell.angle_gamma   90.00
#
_symmetry.space_group_name_H-M   'P 1'
#
loop_
_entity.id
_entity.type
_entity.pdbx_description
1 polymer ?
#
loop_
_entity_poly.entity_id
_entity_poly.type
_entity_poly.pdbx_seq_one_letter_code
_entity_poly.pdbx_strand_id
1 'polypeptide(L)'
;MRGLTKVPGSREIRGRNQDAGADRIERAPQVPQTGWDVVLVWFMRLTALFWLAKAVATWAGILDILPGGRPFESETLGRQSVIVYFAVIDPMAAVGLWLTSAWGGVVWLLAATSALTLAVLTPQLLPIAPVYLAIQAGIIALYFILSFLAAREIR
;
A
#
# COMPACT_ATOMS: atom_id res chain seq x y z
N MET A 1 -72.61 -10.49 -9.70
CA MET A 1 -71.46 -9.75 -10.25
C MET A 1 -70.19 -10.26 -9.58
N ARG A 2 -69.53 -11.27 -10.15
CA ARG A 2 -68.28 -11.84 -9.61
C ARG A 2 -67.11 -11.09 -10.25
N GLY A 3 -66.39 -10.32 -9.45
CA GLY A 3 -65.19 -9.59 -9.87
C GLY A 3 -64.11 -10.56 -10.33
N LEU A 4 -63.63 -10.36 -11.55
CA LEU A 4 -62.49 -11.06 -12.13
C LEU A 4 -61.24 -10.77 -11.29
N THR A 5 -60.72 -11.77 -10.59
CA THR A 5 -59.37 -11.77 -10.03
C THR A 5 -58.37 -11.60 -11.18
N LYS A 6 -57.81 -10.39 -11.28
CA LYS A 6 -56.79 -10.04 -12.28
C LYS A 6 -55.52 -10.82 -11.95
N VAL A 7 -55.27 -11.89 -12.71
CA VAL A 7 -54.03 -12.67 -12.63
C VAL A 7 -52.87 -11.78 -13.12
N PRO A 8 -51.79 -11.60 -12.35
CA PRO A 8 -50.67 -10.77 -12.78
C PRO A 8 -50.06 -11.34 -14.06
N GLY A 9 -49.86 -10.48 -15.06
CA GLY A 9 -49.30 -10.89 -16.33
C GLY A 9 -47.84 -11.34 -16.18
N SER A 10 -47.42 -12.31 -17.00
CA SER A 10 -46.05 -12.86 -17.02
C SER A 10 -44.93 -11.81 -17.14
N ARG A 11 -45.23 -10.62 -17.67
CA ARG A 11 -44.30 -9.47 -17.70
C ARG A 11 -44.02 -8.87 -16.32
N GLU A 12 -45.01 -8.85 -15.43
CA GLU A 12 -44.90 -8.31 -14.07
C GLU A 12 -44.10 -9.26 -13.15
N ILE A 13 -44.27 -10.57 -13.34
CA ILE A 13 -43.48 -11.61 -12.68
C ILE A 13 -42.01 -11.55 -13.15
N ARG A 14 -41.78 -11.23 -14.42
CA ARG A 14 -40.42 -11.11 -14.99
C ARG A 14 -39.67 -9.87 -14.49
N GLY A 15 -40.36 -8.75 -14.29
CA GLY A 15 -39.78 -7.53 -13.70
C GLY A 15 -39.36 -7.74 -12.24
N ARG A 16 -40.24 -8.33 -11.41
CA ARG A 16 -39.95 -8.59 -9.98
C ARG A 16 -38.73 -9.50 -9.76
N ASN A 17 -38.50 -10.48 -10.63
CA ASN A 17 -37.32 -11.35 -10.56
C ASN A 17 -36.03 -10.68 -11.07
N GLN A 18 -36.13 -9.66 -11.94
CA GLN A 18 -34.97 -8.90 -12.40
C GLN A 18 -34.50 -7.90 -11.32
N ASP A 19 -35.43 -7.24 -10.62
CA ASP A 19 -35.09 -6.30 -9.53
C ASP A 19 -34.45 -7.03 -8.34
N ALA A 20 -34.91 -8.25 -8.00
CA ALA A 20 -34.32 -9.08 -6.95
C ALA A 20 -32.95 -9.69 -7.33
N GLY A 21 -32.61 -9.72 -8.62
CA GLY A 21 -31.33 -10.22 -9.14
C GLY A 21 -30.28 -9.12 -9.32
N ALA A 22 -30.72 -7.89 -9.66
CA ALA A 22 -29.84 -6.74 -9.84
C ALA A 22 -29.18 -6.29 -8.53
N ASP A 23 -29.89 -6.40 -7.40
CA ASP A 23 -29.40 -6.01 -6.07
C ASP A 23 -28.38 -7.00 -5.46
N ARG A 24 -28.12 -8.12 -6.14
CA ARG A 24 -27.25 -9.21 -5.65
C ARG A 24 -25.79 -9.09 -6.09
N ILE A 25 -25.47 -8.24 -7.07
CA ILE A 25 -24.14 -8.17 -7.68
C ILE A 25 -23.10 -7.46 -6.77
N GLU A 26 -23.52 -6.67 -5.77
CA GLU A 26 -22.59 -5.82 -5.01
C GLU A 26 -22.17 -6.36 -3.63
N ARG A 27 -22.82 -7.41 -3.11
CA ARG A 27 -22.27 -8.13 -1.95
C ARG A 27 -21.22 -9.10 -2.42
N ALA A 28 -20.02 -8.57 -2.73
CA ALA A 28 -18.81 -9.36 -2.60
C ALA A 28 -18.92 -10.06 -1.23
N PRO A 29 -18.80 -11.40 -1.16
CA PRO A 29 -18.89 -12.09 0.12
C PRO A 29 -17.92 -11.40 1.07
N GLN A 30 -18.44 -10.79 2.13
CA GLN A 30 -17.62 -10.28 3.21
C GLN A 30 -16.98 -11.52 3.81
N VAL A 31 -15.80 -11.88 3.29
CA VAL A 31 -14.90 -12.84 3.89
C VAL A 31 -14.80 -12.36 5.34
N PRO A 32 -15.21 -13.18 6.33
CA PRO A 32 -15.13 -12.76 7.72
C PRO A 32 -13.70 -12.31 7.97
N GLN A 33 -13.51 -11.01 8.20
CA GLN A 33 -12.19 -10.46 8.49
C GLN A 33 -11.76 -11.07 9.81
N THR A 34 -10.91 -12.09 9.74
CA THR A 34 -10.26 -12.69 10.90
C THR A 34 -9.37 -11.62 11.56
N GLY A 35 -9.13 -11.73 12.86
CA GLY A 35 -8.38 -10.72 13.61
C GLY A 35 -7.01 -10.40 13.00
N TRP A 36 -6.37 -11.38 12.34
CA TRP A 36 -5.09 -11.21 11.65
C TRP A 36 -5.16 -10.34 10.40
N ASP A 37 -6.27 -10.36 9.67
CA ASP A 37 -6.47 -9.52 8.48
C ASP A 37 -6.56 -8.03 8.89
N VAL A 38 -7.26 -7.75 10.00
CA VAL A 38 -7.31 -6.41 10.60
C VAL A 38 -5.93 -5.95 11.07
N VAL A 39 -5.15 -6.82 11.71
CA VAL A 39 -3.76 -6.51 12.13
C VAL A 39 -2.87 -6.21 10.92
N LEU A 40 -3.01 -6.96 9.83
CA LEU A 40 -2.24 -6.76 8.60
C LEU A 40 -2.57 -5.42 7.93
N VAL A 41 -3.85 -5.06 7.86
CA VAL A 41 -4.31 -3.76 7.35
C VAL A 41 -3.76 -2.61 8.19
N TRP A 42 -3.79 -2.73 9.52
CA TRP A 42 -3.23 -1.71 10.40
C TRP A 42 -1.71 -1.59 10.27
N PHE A 43 -1.01 -2.72 10.17
CA PHE A 43 0.44 -2.74 9.92
C PHE A 43 0.79 -2.05 8.58
N MET A 44 0.05 -2.34 7.52
CA MET A 44 0.16 -1.68 6.22
C MET A 44 -0.02 -0.16 6.34
N ARG A 45 -1.05 0.31 7.07
CA ARG A 45 -1.31 1.74 7.29
C ARG A 45 -0.20 2.44 8.08
N LEU A 46 0.31 1.81 9.14
CA LEU A 46 1.43 2.37 9.91
C LEU A 46 2.70 2.46 9.07
N THR A 47 2.98 1.42 8.29
CA THR A 47 4.13 1.39 7.36
C THR A 47 3.98 2.46 6.27
N ALA A 48 2.77 2.64 5.75
CA ALA A 48 2.47 3.69 4.78
C ALA A 48 2.76 5.09 5.33
N LEU A 49 2.34 5.39 6.57
CA LEU A 49 2.62 6.68 7.21
C LEU A 49 4.11 6.90 7.40
N PHE A 50 4.87 5.87 7.78
CA PHE A 50 6.31 5.96 7.91
C PHE A 50 6.99 6.25 6.56
N TRP A 51 6.56 5.58 5.49
CA TRP A 51 7.06 5.84 4.13
C TRP A 51 6.69 7.23 3.62
N LEU A 52 5.47 7.70 3.94
CA LEU A 52 5.03 9.04 3.59
C LEU A 52 5.87 10.10 4.31
N ALA A 53 6.11 9.93 5.61
CA ALA A 53 6.97 10.83 6.38
C ALA A 53 8.40 10.88 5.81
N LYS A 54 8.96 9.72 5.45
CA LYS A 54 10.27 9.63 4.78
C LYS A 54 10.27 10.37 3.44
N ALA A 55 9.25 10.16 2.61
CA ALA A 55 9.11 10.84 1.32
C ALA A 55 9.05 12.36 1.48
N VAL A 56 8.25 12.85 2.44
CA VAL A 56 8.14 14.28 2.76
C VAL A 56 9.47 14.84 3.23
N ALA A 57 10.23 14.12 4.07
CA ALA A 57 11.56 14.52 4.49
C ALA A 57 12.53 14.62 3.30
N THR A 58 12.49 13.67 2.36
CA THR A 58 13.29 13.71 1.13
C THR A 58 12.95 14.94 0.28
N TRP A 59 11.65 15.25 0.11
CA TRP A 59 11.21 16.45 -0.60
C TRP A 59 11.63 17.75 0.10
N ALA A 60 11.55 17.81 1.42
CA ALA A 60 12.02 18.96 2.19
C ALA A 60 13.53 19.19 2.03
N GLY A 61 14.31 18.11 1.87
CA GLY A 61 15.74 18.18 1.55
C GLY A 61 16.02 18.64 0.11
N ILE A 62 15.22 18.21 -0.87
CA ILE A 62 15.34 18.67 -2.27
C ILE A 62 15.05 20.17 -2.38
N LEU A 63 14.02 20.64 -1.67
CA LEU A 63 13.60 22.05 -1.68
C LEU A 63 14.47 22.95 -0.77
N ASP A 64 15.47 22.37 -0.09
CA ASP A 64 16.36 23.05 0.85
C ASP A 64 15.60 23.84 1.96
N ILE A 65 14.45 23.31 2.38
CA ILE A 65 13.59 23.94 3.40
C ILE A 65 14.21 23.85 4.80
N LEU A 66 15.10 22.88 5.04
CA LEU A 66 15.77 22.70 6.33
C LEU A 66 17.11 23.46 6.39
N PRO A 67 17.24 24.51 7.24
CA PRO A 67 18.50 25.20 7.42
C PRO A 67 19.54 24.28 8.07
N GLY A 68 20.71 24.10 7.42
CA GLY A 68 21.85 23.34 7.94
C GLY A 68 22.17 22.02 7.23
N GLY A 69 21.39 21.63 6.22
CA GLY A 69 21.73 20.52 5.33
C GLY A 69 22.78 20.89 4.27
N ARG A 70 23.44 19.89 3.66
CA ARG A 70 24.15 20.11 2.40
C ARG A 70 23.10 20.34 1.31
N PRO A 71 23.17 21.46 0.56
CA PRO A 71 22.21 21.73 -0.51
C PRO A 71 22.19 20.57 -1.50
N PHE A 72 21.00 20.17 -1.97
CA PHE A 72 20.84 19.10 -2.96
C PHE A 72 21.73 19.32 -4.20
N GLU A 73 21.86 20.58 -4.64
CA GLU A 73 22.68 20.97 -5.79
C GLU A 73 24.18 20.74 -5.58
N SER A 74 24.65 20.73 -4.33
CA SER A 74 26.05 20.48 -3.97
C SER A 74 26.43 19.01 -3.94
N GLU A 75 25.44 18.11 -4.04
CA GLU A 75 25.67 16.67 -4.07
C GLU A 75 26.15 16.17 -5.42
N THR A 76 26.88 15.06 -5.44
CA THR A 76 27.29 14.41 -6.69
C THR A 76 26.08 13.99 -7.54
N LEU A 77 26.20 14.04 -8.87
CA LEU A 77 25.12 13.65 -9.80
C LEU A 77 24.54 12.25 -9.49
N GLY A 78 25.39 11.30 -9.10
CA GLY A 78 24.95 9.97 -8.70
C GLY A 78 24.03 10.00 -7.46
N ARG A 79 24.38 10.79 -6.45
CA ARG A 79 23.58 10.92 -5.22
C ARG A 79 22.29 11.70 -5.46
N GLN A 80 22.33 12.75 -6.29
CA GLN A 80 21.12 13.47 -6.71
C GLN A 80 20.11 12.52 -7.38
N SER A 81 20.59 11.65 -8.28
CA SER A 81 19.75 10.68 -8.98
C SER A 81 19.07 9.70 -8.02
N VAL A 82 19.81 9.22 -7.01
CA VAL A 82 19.30 8.33 -5.96
C VAL A 82 18.25 9.03 -5.10
N ILE A 83 18.49 10.29 -4.71
CA ILE A 83 17.53 11.10 -3.94
C ILE A 83 16.23 11.28 -4.72
N VAL A 84 16.30 11.64 -6.01
CA VAL A 84 15.11 11.81 -6.86
C VAL A 84 14.36 10.50 -7.06
N TYR A 85 15.07 9.38 -7.26
CA TYR A 85 14.46 8.06 -7.33
C TYR A 85 13.64 7.74 -6.08
N PHE A 86 14.23 7.95 -4.88
CA PHE A 86 13.52 7.71 -3.62
C PHE A 86 12.38 8.69 -3.38
N ALA A 87 12.53 9.96 -3.77
CA ALA A 87 11.49 10.98 -3.66
C ALA A 87 10.21 10.64 -4.46
N VAL A 88 10.32 9.79 -5.49
CA VAL A 88 9.19 9.35 -6.32
C VAL A 88 8.65 7.99 -5.88
N ILE A 89 9.53 7.01 -5.63
CA ILE A 89 9.08 5.64 -5.32
C ILE A 89 8.51 5.51 -3.90
N ASP A 90 9.04 6.27 -2.93
CA ASP A 90 8.59 6.21 -1.54
C ASP A 90 7.14 6.70 -1.33
N PRO A 91 6.69 7.84 -1.91
CA PRO A 91 5.28 8.22 -1.81
C PRO A 91 4.38 7.27 -2.60
N MET A 92 4.82 6.72 -3.74
CA MET A 92 4.04 5.69 -4.45
C MET A 92 3.84 4.44 -3.58
N ALA A 93 4.89 3.98 -2.90
CA ALA A 93 4.81 2.89 -1.94
C ALA A 93 3.85 3.23 -0.79
N ALA A 94 3.94 4.44 -0.22
CA ALA A 94 3.06 4.89 0.86
C ALA A 94 1.59 4.85 0.45
N VAL A 95 1.24 5.41 -0.72
CA VAL A 95 -0.15 5.41 -1.21
C VAL A 95 -0.64 3.98 -1.44
N GLY A 96 0.18 3.14 -2.07
CA GLY A 96 -0.17 1.75 -2.34
C GLY A 96 -0.42 0.93 -1.08
N LEU A 97 0.44 1.09 -0.05
CA LEU A 97 0.29 0.45 1.26
C LEU A 97 -0.94 0.98 2.01
N TRP A 98 -1.20 2.29 1.95
CA TRP A 98 -2.35 2.90 2.63
C TRP A 98 -3.68 2.39 2.08
N LEU A 99 -3.75 2.21 0.75
CA LEU A 99 -4.90 1.62 0.07
C LEU A 99 -4.98 0.10 0.20
N THR A 100 -4.02 -0.52 0.90
CA THR A 100 -3.91 -1.99 1.04
C THR A 100 -4.03 -2.72 -0.29
N SER A 101 -3.48 -2.10 -1.35
CA SER A 101 -3.64 -2.61 -2.71
C SER A 101 -2.49 -3.55 -3.07
N ALA A 102 -2.77 -4.60 -3.84
CA ALA A 102 -1.77 -5.60 -4.22
C ALA A 102 -0.55 -5.01 -4.94
N TRP A 103 -0.73 -3.94 -5.74
CA TRP A 103 0.39 -3.26 -6.41
C TRP A 103 1.27 -2.46 -5.45
N GLY A 104 0.70 -1.95 -4.35
CA GLY A 104 1.39 -1.13 -3.37
C GLY A 104 2.47 -1.89 -2.60
N GLY A 105 2.16 -3.12 -2.20
CA GLY A 105 3.14 -4.01 -1.55
C GLY A 105 4.34 -4.31 -2.45
N VAL A 106 4.13 -4.48 -3.75
CA VAL A 106 5.21 -4.71 -4.73
C VAL A 106 6.10 -3.47 -4.87
N VAL A 107 5.51 -2.28 -5.04
CA VAL A 107 6.27 -1.02 -5.14
C VAL A 107 7.06 -0.77 -3.86
N TRP A 108 6.47 -1.04 -2.70
CA TRP A 108 7.14 -0.93 -1.42
C TRP A 108 8.33 -1.90 -1.27
N LEU A 109 8.14 -3.18 -1.64
CA LEU A 109 9.22 -4.17 -1.64
C LEU A 109 10.35 -3.77 -2.59
N LEU A 110 10.02 -3.24 -3.76
CA LEU A 110 11.01 -2.72 -4.71
C LEU A 110 11.78 -1.55 -4.10
N ALA A 111 11.09 -0.56 -3.53
CA ALA A 111 11.71 0.57 -2.85
C ALA A 111 12.64 0.12 -1.71
N ALA A 112 12.18 -0.81 -0.88
CA ALA A 112 12.94 -1.31 0.26
C ALA A 112 14.16 -2.15 -0.17
N THR A 113 14.00 -3.00 -1.20
CA THR A 113 15.09 -3.80 -1.77
C THR A 113 16.11 -2.93 -2.49
N SER A 114 15.67 -1.88 -3.20
CA SER A 114 16.56 -0.89 -3.81
C SER A 114 17.37 -0.15 -2.74
N ALA A 115 16.75 0.25 -1.62
CA ALA A 115 17.45 0.87 -0.50
C ALA A 115 18.50 -0.06 0.11
N LEU A 116 18.16 -1.34 0.32
CA LEU A 116 19.12 -2.36 0.78
C LEU A 116 20.29 -2.52 -0.19
N THR A 117 19.99 -2.68 -1.48
CA THR A 117 21.01 -2.86 -2.52
C THR A 117 21.95 -1.67 -2.58
N LEU A 118 21.42 -0.44 -2.61
CA LEU A 118 22.23 0.78 -2.65
C LEU A 118 23.09 0.95 -1.39
N ALA A 119 22.56 0.62 -0.21
CA ALA A 119 23.30 0.74 1.03
C ALA A 119 24.44 -0.30 1.15
N VAL A 120 24.28 -1.49 0.56
CA VAL A 120 25.30 -2.56 0.58
C VAL A 120 26.32 -2.40 -0.54
N LEU A 121 25.88 -2.17 -1.79
CA LEU A 121 26.75 -2.15 -2.96
C LEU A 121 27.42 -0.79 -3.17
N THR A 122 26.76 0.30 -2.80
CA THR A 122 27.25 1.65 -3.05
C THR A 122 27.08 2.56 -1.82
N PRO A 123 27.72 2.23 -0.69
CA PRO A 123 27.55 2.96 0.57
C PRO A 123 27.94 4.44 0.46
N GLN A 124 28.76 4.82 -0.53
CA GLN A 124 29.10 6.23 -0.77
C GLN A 124 27.90 7.07 -1.25
N LEU A 125 26.97 6.48 -1.99
CA LEU A 125 25.80 7.20 -2.53
C LEU A 125 24.69 7.35 -1.49
N LEU A 126 24.64 6.42 -0.54
CA LEU A 126 23.61 6.35 0.47
C LEU A 126 24.24 6.01 1.84
N PRO A 127 24.93 6.97 2.48
CA PRO A 127 25.49 6.77 3.80
C PRO A 127 24.36 6.67 4.84
N ILE A 128 23.88 5.44 5.04
CA ILE A 128 22.83 5.10 6.00
C ILE A 128 23.46 4.36 7.17
N ALA A 129 23.09 4.75 8.39
CA ALA A 129 23.55 4.01 9.57
C ALA A 129 23.00 2.57 9.53
N PRO A 130 23.80 1.55 9.87
CA PRO A 130 23.41 0.13 9.75
C PRO A 130 22.14 -0.21 10.53
N VAL A 131 21.81 0.57 11.57
CA VAL A 131 20.57 0.45 12.35
C VAL A 131 19.33 0.71 11.49
N TYR A 132 19.34 1.71 10.61
CA TYR A 132 18.21 1.99 9.71
C TYR A 132 18.01 0.86 8.70
N LEU A 133 19.11 0.31 8.18
CA LEU A 133 19.13 -0.86 7.31
C LEU A 133 18.49 -2.07 7.99
N ALA A 134 18.86 -2.34 9.25
CA ALA A 134 18.31 -3.43 10.05
C ALA A 134 16.82 -3.24 10.34
N ILE A 135 16.38 -2.02 10.69
CA ILE A 135 14.96 -1.70 10.87
C ILE A 135 14.18 -1.97 9.58
N GLN A 136 14.69 -1.51 8.43
CA GLN A 136 14.03 -1.69 7.14
C GLN A 136 13.90 -3.17 6.76
N ALA A 137 14.96 -3.95 6.93
CA ALA A 137 14.92 -5.40 6.75
C ALA A 137 13.94 -6.07 7.73
N GLY A 138 13.87 -5.60 8.98
CA GLY A 138 12.93 -6.08 9.99
C GLY A 138 11.47 -5.83 9.61
N ILE A 139 11.14 -4.67 9.05
CA ILE A 139 9.78 -4.35 8.56
C ILE A 139 9.41 -5.29 7.39
N ILE A 140 10.33 -5.57 6.48
CA ILE A 140 10.14 -6.54 5.39
C ILE A 140 9.87 -7.94 5.95
N ALA A 141 10.69 -8.41 6.89
CA ALA A 141 10.51 -9.71 7.52
C ALA A 141 9.15 -9.81 8.24
N LEU A 142 8.78 -8.77 9.00
CA LEU A 142 7.51 -8.70 9.71
C LEU A 142 6.32 -8.71 8.75
N TYR A 143 6.42 -8.02 7.61
CA TYR A 143 5.42 -8.08 6.56
C TYR A 143 5.21 -9.51 6.06
N PHE A 144 6.28 -10.22 5.69
CA PHE A 144 6.18 -11.61 5.22
C PHE A 144 5.62 -12.55 6.29
N ILE A 145 6.01 -12.37 7.56
CA ILE A 145 5.50 -13.17 8.68
C ILE A 145 3.99 -12.95 8.85
N LEU A 146 3.54 -11.70 8.86
CA LEU A 146 2.12 -11.36 9.00
C LEU A 146 1.31 -11.85 7.80
N SER A 147 1.81 -11.67 6.57
CA SER A 147 1.18 -12.19 5.36
C SER A 147 1.07 -13.72 5.39
N PHE A 148 2.10 -14.42 5.85
CA PHE A 148 2.08 -15.87 5.97
C PHE A 148 1.09 -16.34 7.04
N LEU A 149 1.01 -15.64 8.16
CA LEU A 149 0.09 -15.97 9.26
C LEU A 149 -1.37 -15.72 8.85
N ALA A 150 -1.65 -14.60 8.19
CA ALA A 150 -2.96 -14.30 7.62
C ALA A 150 -3.38 -15.34 6.57
N ALA A 151 -2.45 -15.77 5.71
CA ALA A 151 -2.71 -16.81 4.70
C ALA A 151 -3.01 -18.19 5.33
N ARG A 152 -2.45 -18.49 6.50
CA ARG A 152 -2.72 -19.75 7.22
C ARG A 152 -4.10 -19.79 7.87
N GLU A 153 -4.61 -18.65 8.32
CA GLU A 153 -5.93 -18.55 8.95
C GLU A 153 -7.10 -18.74 7.96
N ILE A 154 -6.85 -18.50 6.66
CA ILE A 154 -7.85 -18.61 5.59
C ILE A 154 -8.10 -20.08 5.15
N ARG A 155 -7.24 -21.02 5.54
CA ARG A 155 -7.28 -22.43 5.13
C ARG A 155 -7.88 -23.33 6.21
#